data_AF-A0A8S3I7L8-F1
#
_entry.id   AF-A0A8S3I7L8-F1
#
_cell.length_a   1.000
_cell.length_b   1.000
_cell.length_c   1.000
_cell.angle_alpha   90.00
_cell.angle_beta   90.00
_cell.angle_gamma   90.00
#
_symmetry.space_group_name_H-M   'P 1'
#
loop_
_entity.id
_entity.type
_entity.pdbx_description
1 polymer ?
#
loop_
_entity_poly.entity_id
_entity_poly.type
_entity_poly.pdbx_seq_one_letter_code
_entity_poly.pdbx_strand_id
1 'polypeptide(L)'
;HAAIERGSTTLNERTFLDSYSNDLTQAHECIRRYQRTKDQRELHQAWDLYHQVFKRIHAQFPNITSLELDYVSPRLATHCRDLELAVPGTYEPHKPPITIRNVQSHITVITSKQRPRKISITGSDGYEYVFLLKGHEDLRQDERVMQLFGLVNEFLSANDETRRRNFIIQRYPVIPLAPNNGLLGWVAQCDTFHALIKEHREKACIMLNAEHRYMQGKAPHYDQLPLINKVEVFEYALNLLEGDDLAKILWHKSSSAEIWLDRRSNYTRSLAVMSM
;
A
#
# COMPACT_ATOMS: atom_id res chain seq x y z
N HIS A 1 -9.51 16.17 20.05
CA HIS A 1 -10.31 16.60 21.23
C HIS A 1 -11.43 15.63 21.53
N ALA A 2 -12.55 15.60 20.79
CA ALA A 2 -13.60 14.60 21.05
C ALA A 2 -13.09 13.13 21.09
N ALA A 3 -12.14 12.76 20.22
CA ALA A 3 -11.53 11.42 20.26
C ALA A 3 -10.67 11.16 21.51
N ILE A 4 -10.03 12.19 22.06
CA ILE A 4 -9.20 12.14 23.28
C ILE A 4 -10.12 12.05 24.51
N GLU A 5 -11.23 12.80 24.50
CA GLU A 5 -12.24 12.82 25.58
C GLU A 5 -12.95 11.47 25.76
N ARG A 6 -13.02 10.64 24.71
CA ARG A 6 -13.52 9.25 24.82
C ARG A 6 -12.61 8.34 25.66
N GLY A 7 -11.38 8.77 25.95
CA GLY A 7 -10.39 8.02 26.70
C GLY A 7 -9.69 6.93 25.88
N SER A 8 -8.80 6.18 26.54
CA SER A 8 -8.07 5.06 25.94
C SER A 8 -8.80 3.74 26.15
N THR A 9 -8.97 2.99 25.06
CA THR A 9 -9.45 1.61 25.07
C THR A 9 -8.33 0.59 24.92
N THR A 10 -7.17 1.02 24.41
CA THR A 10 -6.00 0.17 24.16
C THR A 10 -4.77 0.72 24.88
N LEU A 11 -3.76 -0.15 25.08
CA LEU A 11 -2.50 0.26 25.72
C LEU A 11 -1.76 1.32 24.89
N ASN A 12 -1.79 1.19 23.56
CA ASN A 12 -1.23 2.18 22.64
C ASN A 12 -1.89 3.56 22.79
N GLU A 13 -3.22 3.60 22.86
CA GLU A 13 -3.96 4.84 23.11
C GLU A 13 -3.62 5.43 24.47
N ARG A 14 -3.49 4.60 25.50
CA ARG A 14 -3.12 5.06 26.85
C ARG A 14 -1.74 5.72 26.86
N THR A 15 -0.74 5.09 26.25
CA THR A 15 0.61 5.67 26.15
C THR A 15 0.63 6.96 25.34
N PHE A 16 -0.20 7.07 24.29
CA PHE A 16 -0.39 8.33 23.57
C PHE A 16 -0.99 9.42 24.48
N LEU A 17 -2.04 9.11 25.23
CA LEU A 17 -2.67 10.05 26.16
C LEU A 17 -1.68 10.47 27.27
N ASP A 18 -0.97 9.54 27.87
CA ASP A 18 0.02 9.83 28.92
C ASP A 18 1.13 10.77 28.41
N SER A 19 1.48 10.68 27.12
CA SER A 19 2.57 11.45 26.52
C SER A 19 2.17 12.85 26.01
N TYR A 20 0.92 13.03 25.58
CA TYR A 20 0.50 14.22 24.80
C TYR A 20 -0.83 14.84 25.25
N SER A 21 -1.61 14.20 26.13
CA SER A 21 -2.96 14.67 26.47
C SER A 21 -2.96 16.06 27.12
N ASN A 22 -1.99 16.35 27.99
CA ASN A 22 -1.88 17.64 28.67
C ASN A 22 -1.68 18.78 27.64
N ASP A 23 -0.66 18.66 26.80
CA ASP A 23 -0.33 19.64 25.75
C ASP A 23 -1.52 19.87 24.81
N LEU A 24 -2.19 18.78 24.39
CA LEU A 24 -3.34 18.85 23.49
C LEU A 24 -4.57 19.49 24.16
N THR A 25 -4.80 19.20 25.44
CA THR A 25 -5.91 19.81 26.20
C THR A 25 -5.68 21.29 26.40
N GLN A 26 -4.46 21.69 26.78
CA GLN A 26 -4.08 23.09 26.92
C GLN A 26 -4.21 23.84 25.58
N ALA A 27 -3.75 23.25 24.48
CA ALA A 27 -3.93 23.82 23.14
C ALA A 27 -5.42 23.99 22.79
N HIS A 28 -6.28 23.04 23.19
CA HIS A 28 -7.71 23.15 22.97
C HIS A 28 -8.35 24.28 23.77
N GLU A 29 -7.95 24.46 25.03
CA GLU A 29 -8.43 25.55 25.87
C GLU A 29 -8.07 26.92 25.29
N CYS A 30 -6.83 27.10 24.80
CA CYS A 30 -6.41 28.31 24.09
C CYS A 30 -7.30 28.59 22.88
N ILE A 31 -7.62 27.58 22.07
CA ILE A 31 -8.56 27.73 20.94
C ILE A 31 -9.97 28.14 21.43
N ARG A 32 -10.47 27.55 22.53
CA ARG A 32 -11.78 27.92 23.09
C ARG A 32 -11.80 29.35 23.65
N ARG A 33 -10.69 29.81 24.25
CA ARG A 33 -10.53 31.20 24.70
C ARG A 33 -10.48 32.15 23.51
N TYR A 34 -9.68 31.84 22.49
CA TYR A 34 -9.63 32.60 21.24
C TYR A 34 -11.01 32.76 20.59
N GLN A 35 -11.83 31.70 20.56
CA GLN A 35 -13.18 31.77 20.01
C GLN A 35 -14.06 32.82 20.72
N ARG A 36 -13.85 33.04 22.03
CA ARG A 36 -14.57 34.03 22.84
C ARG A 36 -13.94 35.42 22.79
N THR A 37 -12.62 35.53 22.87
CA THR A 37 -11.90 36.81 23.02
C THR A 37 -11.42 37.41 21.70
N LYS A 38 -11.23 36.59 20.67
CA LYS A 38 -10.58 36.94 19.39
C LYS A 38 -9.13 37.44 19.52
N ASP A 39 -8.46 37.15 20.64
CA ASP A 39 -7.06 37.52 20.87
C ASP A 39 -6.08 36.59 20.13
N GLN A 40 -5.33 37.13 19.18
CA GLN A 40 -4.35 36.38 18.37
C GLN A 40 -3.25 35.70 19.20
N ARG A 41 -2.96 36.18 20.42
CA ARG A 41 -1.96 35.57 21.30
C ARG A 41 -2.34 34.15 21.72
N GLU A 42 -3.62 33.91 22.00
CA GLU A 42 -4.15 32.59 22.34
C GLU A 42 -4.04 31.62 21.16
N LEU A 43 -4.20 32.11 19.93
CA LEU A 43 -4.05 31.30 18.72
C LEU A 43 -2.58 30.89 18.49
N HIS A 44 -1.64 31.82 18.66
CA HIS A 44 -0.21 31.52 18.56
C HIS A 44 0.22 30.49 19.62
N GLN A 45 -0.23 30.65 20.87
CA GLN A 45 0.06 29.70 21.93
C GLN A 45 -0.49 28.29 21.63
N ALA A 46 -1.72 28.20 21.10
CA ALA A 46 -2.27 26.92 20.68
C ALA A 46 -1.45 26.29 19.55
N TRP A 47 -1.02 27.08 18.57
CA TRP A 47 -0.20 26.62 17.45
C TRP A 47 1.16 26.07 17.91
N ASP A 48 1.84 26.76 18.82
CA ASP A 48 3.13 26.33 19.35
C ASP A 48 3.03 24.96 20.04
N LEU A 49 1.98 24.75 20.84
CA LEU A 49 1.69 23.48 21.48
C LEU A 49 1.40 22.37 20.46
N TYR A 50 0.56 22.63 19.46
CA TYR A 50 0.29 21.65 18.40
C TYR A 50 1.55 21.32 17.60
N HIS A 51 2.38 22.31 17.29
CA HIS A 51 3.61 22.11 16.51
C HIS A 51 4.65 21.30 17.29
N GLN A 52 4.76 21.52 18.61
CA GLN A 52 5.62 20.73 19.47
C GLN A 52 5.18 19.25 19.51
N VAL A 53 3.89 19.00 19.72
CA VAL A 53 3.32 17.64 19.70
C VAL A 53 3.51 17.01 18.32
N PHE A 54 3.24 17.74 17.24
CA PHE A 54 3.45 17.29 15.87
C PHE A 54 4.89 16.87 15.62
N LYS A 55 5.89 17.69 15.99
CA LYS A 55 7.31 17.35 15.85
C LYS A 55 7.68 16.07 16.61
N ARG A 56 7.19 15.93 17.85
CA ARG A 56 7.45 14.74 18.69
C ARG A 56 6.86 13.47 18.06
N ILE A 57 5.62 13.53 17.59
CA ILE A 57 4.97 12.41 16.90
C ILE A 57 5.67 12.09 15.57
N HIS A 58 5.98 13.12 14.78
CA HIS A 58 6.61 12.94 13.47
C HIS A 58 8.01 12.31 13.57
N ALA A 59 8.76 12.62 14.63
CA ALA A 59 10.05 12.00 14.90
C ALA A 59 9.94 10.49 15.21
N GLN A 60 8.81 10.02 15.73
CA GLN A 60 8.61 8.60 16.07
C GLN A 60 8.19 7.75 14.88
N PHE A 61 7.45 8.32 13.90
CA PHE A 61 6.89 7.53 12.80
C PHE A 61 7.91 6.67 12.06
N PRO A 62 9.11 7.15 11.64
CA PRO A 62 10.08 6.34 10.90
C PRO A 62 10.44 5.01 11.59
N ASN A 63 10.44 5.00 12.93
CA ASN A 63 10.83 3.84 13.73
C ASN A 63 9.70 2.81 13.89
N ILE A 64 8.46 3.16 13.59
CA ILE A 64 7.32 2.24 13.69
C ILE A 64 7.26 1.40 12.41
N THR A 65 7.96 0.26 12.44
CA THR A 65 8.01 -0.74 11.36
C THR A 65 7.15 -1.97 11.65
N SER A 66 6.77 -2.17 12.90
CA SER A 66 5.88 -3.25 13.33
C SER A 66 4.99 -2.80 14.49
N LEU A 67 3.88 -3.52 14.69
CA LEU A 67 2.92 -3.32 15.76
C LEU A 67 2.59 -4.69 16.36
N GLU A 68 2.53 -4.75 17.69
CA GLU A 68 2.03 -5.92 18.40
C GLU A 68 0.52 -5.77 18.67
N LEU A 69 -0.25 -6.76 18.23
CA LEU A 69 -1.70 -6.72 18.23
C LEU A 69 -2.27 -6.62 19.65
N ASP A 70 -1.64 -7.23 20.65
CA ASP A 70 -2.05 -7.10 22.06
C ASP A 70 -2.03 -5.64 22.55
N TYR A 71 -1.08 -4.85 22.03
CA TYR A 71 -0.91 -3.45 22.42
C TYR A 71 -1.89 -2.51 21.70
N VAL A 72 -2.24 -2.82 20.45
CA VAL A 72 -3.10 -1.96 19.60
C VAL A 72 -4.55 -2.43 19.48
N SER A 73 -4.85 -3.71 19.71
CA SER A 73 -6.19 -4.29 19.67
C SER A 73 -6.23 -5.64 20.43
N PRO A 74 -6.30 -5.61 21.78
CA PRO A 74 -6.32 -6.84 22.58
C PRO A 74 -7.54 -7.72 22.28
N ARG A 75 -8.64 -7.14 21.79
CA ARG A 75 -9.83 -7.88 21.37
C ARG A 75 -9.52 -8.85 20.22
N LEU A 76 -8.80 -8.39 19.20
CA LEU A 76 -8.40 -9.24 18.08
C LEU A 76 -7.34 -10.27 18.47
N ALA A 77 -6.44 -9.93 19.39
CA ALA A 77 -5.37 -10.86 19.78
C ALA A 77 -5.86 -12.00 20.69
N THR A 78 -6.71 -11.70 21.67
CA THR A 78 -7.10 -12.65 22.72
C THR A 78 -8.50 -13.23 22.55
N HIS A 79 -9.47 -12.43 22.10
CA HIS A 79 -10.88 -12.85 22.05
C HIS A 79 -11.28 -13.44 20.70
N CYS A 80 -10.55 -13.13 19.62
CA CYS A 80 -10.82 -13.66 18.29
C CYS A 80 -10.08 -14.99 18.05
N ARG A 81 -10.61 -16.06 18.64
CA ARG A 81 -10.17 -17.45 18.44
C ARG A 81 -11.33 -18.28 17.92
N ASP A 82 -11.06 -19.09 16.90
CA ASP A 82 -12.00 -20.05 16.30
C ASP A 82 -13.40 -19.45 16.06
N LEU A 83 -13.43 -18.32 15.36
CA LEU A 83 -14.65 -17.61 15.01
C LEU A 83 -15.44 -18.42 13.97
N GLU A 84 -16.76 -18.27 13.97
CA GLU A 84 -17.64 -18.78 12.89
C GLU A 84 -17.56 -17.92 11.62
N LEU A 85 -17.02 -16.71 11.74
CA LEU A 85 -16.86 -15.77 10.63
C LEU A 85 -15.81 -16.29 9.63
N ALA A 86 -16.15 -16.26 8.35
CA ALA A 86 -15.24 -16.63 7.26
C ALA A 86 -14.05 -15.66 7.15
N VAL A 87 -12.91 -16.18 6.71
CA VAL A 87 -11.76 -15.35 6.33
C VAL A 87 -12.20 -14.40 5.20
N PRO A 88 -11.94 -13.08 5.30
CA PRO A 88 -12.43 -12.12 4.32
C PRO A 88 -12.03 -12.46 2.88
N GLY A 89 -13.00 -12.45 1.96
CA GLY A 89 -12.76 -12.72 0.54
C GLY A 89 -12.58 -14.19 0.16
N THR A 90 -12.82 -15.15 1.07
CA THR A 90 -12.70 -16.60 0.80
C THR A 90 -14.04 -17.33 0.64
N TYR A 91 -15.17 -16.66 0.92
CA TYR A 91 -16.49 -17.29 0.87
C TYR A 91 -16.88 -17.68 -0.56
N GLU A 92 -17.25 -18.94 -0.75
CA GLU A 92 -17.78 -19.48 -1.99
C GLU A 92 -19.11 -20.21 -1.71
N PRO A 93 -20.21 -19.95 -2.45
CA PRO A 93 -21.54 -20.51 -2.12
C PRO A 93 -21.64 -22.03 -2.06
N HIS A 94 -20.76 -22.75 -2.76
CA HIS A 94 -20.81 -24.20 -2.91
C HIS A 94 -19.71 -24.94 -2.13
N LYS A 95 -18.96 -24.23 -1.28
CA LYS A 95 -17.90 -24.80 -0.45
C LYS A 95 -18.13 -24.46 1.02
N PRO A 96 -17.67 -25.31 1.96
CA PRO A 96 -17.68 -24.95 3.37
C PRO A 96 -16.84 -23.68 3.60
N PRO A 97 -17.30 -22.73 4.43
CA PRO A 97 -16.57 -21.51 4.69
C PRO A 97 -15.28 -21.81 5.45
N ILE A 98 -14.20 -21.15 5.04
CA ILE A 98 -12.92 -21.18 5.75
C ILE A 98 -13.02 -20.12 6.84
N THR A 99 -13.14 -20.53 8.10
CA THR A 99 -13.38 -19.60 9.21
C THR A 99 -12.09 -19.07 9.81
N ILE A 100 -12.17 -17.96 10.53
CA ILE A 100 -11.00 -17.33 11.17
C ILE A 100 -10.63 -18.11 12.42
N ARG A 101 -9.51 -18.83 12.39
CA ARG A 101 -8.93 -19.49 13.57
C ARG A 101 -8.30 -18.46 14.52
N ASN A 102 -7.47 -17.57 14.00
CA ASN A 102 -6.89 -16.48 14.76
C ASN A 102 -6.32 -15.38 13.84
N VAL A 103 -5.98 -14.24 14.44
CA VAL A 103 -5.18 -13.18 13.81
C VAL A 103 -3.77 -13.23 14.41
N GLN A 104 -2.75 -13.13 13.58
CA GLN A 104 -1.36 -13.12 14.03
C GLN A 104 -1.06 -11.86 14.86
N SER A 105 -0.32 -12.03 15.97
CA SER A 105 -0.01 -10.92 16.89
C SER A 105 0.92 -9.89 16.28
N HIS A 106 1.87 -10.33 15.45
CA HIS A 106 2.85 -9.43 14.84
C HIS A 106 2.32 -8.83 13.53
N ILE A 107 2.24 -7.51 13.45
CA ILE A 107 1.78 -6.78 12.26
C ILE A 107 2.94 -5.97 11.69
N THR A 108 3.28 -6.22 10.43
CA THR A 108 4.29 -5.41 9.73
C THR A 108 3.67 -4.12 9.19
N VAL A 109 4.33 -2.98 9.38
CA VAL A 109 3.92 -1.69 8.82
C VAL A 109 4.78 -1.39 7.59
N ILE A 110 4.14 -1.27 6.44
CA ILE A 110 4.85 -0.96 5.19
C ILE A 110 5.31 0.50 5.22
N THR A 111 6.60 0.75 4.97
CA THR A 111 7.17 2.09 4.94
C THR A 111 6.79 2.82 3.65
N SER A 112 5.58 3.38 3.62
CA SER A 112 5.07 4.24 2.54
C SER A 112 4.34 5.45 3.12
N LYS A 113 3.87 6.38 2.27
CA LYS A 113 3.11 7.55 2.69
C LYS A 113 1.89 7.18 3.56
N GLN A 114 1.14 6.15 3.16
CA GLN A 114 -0.09 5.72 3.84
C GLN A 114 0.15 4.69 4.95
N ARG A 115 1.37 4.16 5.06
CA ARG A 115 1.79 3.20 6.08
C ARG A 115 0.81 2.02 6.28
N PRO A 116 0.41 1.30 5.21
CA PRO A 116 -0.55 0.21 5.35
C PRO A 116 0.02 -0.94 6.19
N ARG A 117 -0.87 -1.71 6.82
CA ARG A 117 -0.50 -2.77 7.77
C ARG A 117 -0.66 -4.12 7.08
N LYS A 118 0.40 -4.92 7.05
CA LYS A 118 0.35 -6.30 6.60
C LYS A 118 -0.11 -7.17 7.76
N ILE A 119 -1.33 -7.68 7.66
CA ILE A 119 -2.00 -8.49 8.68
C ILE A 119 -2.12 -9.91 8.16
N SER A 120 -1.84 -10.88 9.02
CA SER A 120 -1.98 -12.29 8.70
C SER A 120 -3.08 -12.93 9.54
N ILE A 121 -3.92 -13.73 8.89
CA ILE A 121 -5.05 -14.43 9.49
C ILE A 121 -4.88 -15.92 9.21
N THR A 122 -4.94 -16.76 10.24
CA THR A 122 -4.92 -18.21 10.04
C THR A 122 -6.35 -18.72 9.87
N GLY A 123 -6.60 -19.47 8.80
CA GLY A 123 -7.88 -20.10 8.52
C GLY A 123 -8.09 -21.39 9.32
N SER A 124 -9.34 -21.85 9.37
CA SER A 124 -9.73 -23.15 9.94
C SER A 124 -9.10 -24.34 9.20
N ASP A 125 -8.74 -24.14 7.93
CA ASP A 125 -8.00 -25.07 7.09
C ASP A 125 -6.50 -25.14 7.39
N GLY A 126 -5.99 -24.26 8.26
CA GLY A 126 -4.59 -24.19 8.68
C GLY A 126 -3.69 -23.33 7.80
N TYR A 127 -4.21 -22.72 6.73
CA TYR A 127 -3.43 -21.83 5.88
C TYR A 127 -3.42 -20.39 6.40
N GLU A 128 -2.37 -19.65 6.04
CA GLU A 128 -2.22 -18.23 6.38
C GLU A 128 -2.70 -17.36 5.22
N TYR A 129 -3.64 -16.48 5.52
CA TYR A 129 -4.21 -15.49 4.61
C TYR A 129 -3.67 -14.12 4.97
N VAL A 130 -2.90 -13.54 4.05
CA VAL A 130 -2.23 -12.27 4.27
C VAL A 130 -3.02 -11.17 3.59
N PHE A 131 -3.24 -10.07 4.32
CA PHE A 131 -3.95 -8.89 3.88
C PHE A 131 -3.12 -7.63 4.09
N LEU A 132 -3.37 -6.63 3.26
CA LEU A 132 -2.90 -5.28 3.44
C LEU A 132 -4.06 -4.40 3.91
N LEU A 133 -4.06 -4.03 5.18
CA LEU A 133 -5.00 -3.08 5.76
C LEU A 133 -4.58 -1.66 5.40
N LYS A 134 -5.41 -1.01 4.58
CA LYS A 134 -5.28 0.39 4.19
C LYS A 134 -6.22 1.24 5.04
N GLY A 135 -5.69 2.35 5.54
CA GLY A 135 -6.46 3.39 6.22
C GLY A 135 -6.40 4.68 5.43
N HIS A 136 -7.42 5.53 5.61
CA HIS A 136 -7.62 6.78 4.88
C HIS A 136 -7.77 6.62 3.37
N GLU A 137 -8.32 5.49 2.92
CA GLU A 137 -8.52 5.17 1.50
C GLU A 137 -9.88 4.47 1.31
N ASP A 138 -10.64 4.90 0.32
CA ASP A 138 -11.93 4.30 -0.04
C ASP A 138 -11.72 3.19 -1.07
N LEU A 139 -11.82 1.94 -0.63
CA LEU A 139 -11.55 0.77 -1.48
C LEU A 139 -12.76 0.29 -2.29
N ARG A 140 -13.88 1.03 -2.28
CA ARG A 140 -15.08 0.64 -3.05
C ARG A 140 -14.83 0.70 -4.55
N GLN A 141 -13.99 1.63 -5.02
CA GLN A 141 -13.62 1.69 -6.42
C GLN A 141 -12.82 0.44 -6.84
N ASP A 142 -11.78 0.09 -6.08
CA ASP A 142 -11.00 -1.13 -6.28
C ASP A 142 -11.86 -2.39 -6.26
N GLU A 143 -12.83 -2.47 -5.34
CA GLU A 143 -13.80 -3.58 -5.27
C GLU A 143 -14.57 -3.74 -6.59
N ARG A 144 -15.10 -2.64 -7.15
CA ARG A 144 -15.85 -2.67 -8.42
C ARG A 144 -14.95 -2.99 -9.61
N VAL A 145 -13.71 -2.52 -9.60
CA VAL A 145 -12.72 -2.86 -10.65
C VAL A 145 -12.42 -4.36 -10.62
N MET A 146 -12.24 -4.97 -9.43
CA MET A 146 -12.02 -6.42 -9.33
C MET A 146 -13.24 -7.25 -9.73
N GLN A 147 -14.46 -6.72 -9.56
CA GLN A 147 -15.68 -7.33 -10.10
C GLN A 147 -15.70 -7.27 -11.63
N LEU A 148 -15.39 -6.11 -12.22
CA LEU A 148 -15.28 -5.95 -13.67
C LEU A 148 -14.25 -6.92 -14.25
N PHE A 149 -13.06 -7.01 -13.65
CA PHE A 149 -12.04 -7.98 -14.08
C PHE A 149 -12.52 -9.43 -13.96
N GLY A 150 -13.42 -9.72 -13.01
CA GLY A 150 -14.09 -11.02 -12.94
C GLY A 150 -14.92 -11.31 -14.18
N LEU A 151 -15.77 -10.35 -14.54
CA LEU A 151 -16.58 -10.45 -15.76
C LEU A 151 -15.73 -10.57 -17.03
N VAL A 152 -14.64 -9.79 -17.12
CA VAL A 152 -13.71 -9.88 -18.26
C VAL A 152 -13.08 -11.28 -18.35
N ASN A 153 -12.67 -11.85 -17.22
CA ASN A 153 -12.11 -13.21 -17.19
C ASN A 153 -13.13 -14.28 -17.64
N GLU A 154 -14.42 -14.12 -17.32
CA GLU A 154 -15.47 -15.01 -17.83
C GLU A 154 -15.56 -14.93 -19.36
N PHE A 155 -15.54 -13.73 -19.95
CA PHE A 155 -15.56 -13.58 -21.41
C PHE A 155 -14.31 -14.13 -22.09
N LEU A 156 -13.13 -13.89 -21.51
CA LEU A 156 -11.86 -14.44 -22.00
C LEU A 156 -11.83 -15.98 -21.90
N SER A 157 -12.51 -16.55 -20.91
CA SER A 157 -12.60 -18.01 -20.74
C SER A 157 -13.65 -18.65 -21.65
N ALA A 158 -14.69 -17.92 -22.03
CA ALA A 158 -15.75 -18.39 -22.93
C ALA A 158 -15.25 -18.56 -24.37
N ASN A 159 -14.35 -17.70 -24.85
CA ASN A 159 -13.77 -17.80 -26.19
C ASN A 159 -12.60 -18.81 -26.22
N ASP A 160 -12.64 -19.75 -27.17
CA ASP A 160 -11.65 -20.81 -27.33
C ASP A 160 -10.22 -20.29 -27.56
N GLU A 161 -10.04 -19.24 -28.35
CA GLU A 161 -8.70 -18.73 -28.70
C GLU A 161 -8.02 -18.07 -27.49
N THR A 162 -8.77 -17.25 -26.76
CA THR A 162 -8.28 -16.55 -25.56
C THR A 162 -8.07 -17.53 -24.41
N ARG A 163 -8.96 -18.51 -24.25
CA ARG A 163 -8.81 -19.59 -23.27
C ARG A 163 -7.58 -20.43 -23.54
N ARG A 164 -7.36 -20.90 -24.79
CA ARG A 164 -6.16 -21.69 -25.14
C ARG A 164 -4.86 -20.95 -24.90
N ARG A 165 -4.87 -19.61 -24.97
CA ARG A 165 -3.69 -18.77 -24.74
C ARG A 165 -3.55 -18.31 -23.28
N ASN A 166 -4.45 -18.74 -22.39
CA ASN A 166 -4.51 -18.36 -20.98
C ASN A 166 -4.56 -16.85 -20.76
N PHE A 167 -5.40 -16.14 -21.50
CA PHE A 167 -5.63 -14.73 -21.25
C PHE A 167 -6.48 -14.59 -19.98
N ILE A 168 -5.87 -14.04 -18.93
CA ILE A 168 -6.50 -13.87 -17.64
C ILE A 168 -5.94 -12.61 -16.96
N ILE A 169 -6.83 -11.86 -16.32
CA ILE A 169 -6.48 -10.78 -15.41
C ILE A 169 -6.29 -11.38 -14.02
N GLN A 170 -5.09 -11.24 -13.46
CA GLN A 170 -4.84 -11.63 -12.08
C GLN A 170 -5.59 -10.68 -11.15
N ARG A 171 -6.52 -11.25 -10.37
CA ARG A 171 -7.32 -10.50 -9.37
C ARG A 171 -6.81 -10.77 -7.97
N TYR A 172 -7.18 -9.88 -7.05
CA TYR A 172 -6.99 -10.05 -5.63
C TYR A 172 -8.25 -9.59 -4.88
N PRO A 173 -8.54 -10.14 -3.70
CA PRO A 173 -9.74 -9.78 -2.97
C PRO A 173 -9.62 -8.35 -2.42
N VAL A 174 -10.72 -7.61 -2.47
CA VAL A 174 -10.84 -6.25 -1.92
C VAL A 174 -12.05 -6.24 -1.01
N ILE A 175 -11.84 -5.91 0.26
CA ILE A 175 -12.87 -5.93 1.29
C ILE A 175 -12.94 -4.54 1.94
N PRO A 176 -13.85 -3.65 1.47
CA PRO A 176 -14.14 -2.40 2.15
C PRO A 176 -14.69 -2.70 3.55
N LEU A 177 -14.12 -2.07 4.59
CA LEU A 177 -14.58 -2.23 5.98
C LEU A 177 -15.35 -1.01 6.46
N ALA A 178 -14.94 0.19 6.02
CA ALA A 178 -15.62 1.45 6.26
C ALA A 178 -15.37 2.42 5.09
N PRO A 179 -15.98 3.63 5.06
CA PRO A 179 -15.79 4.58 3.95
C PRO A 179 -14.34 4.99 3.68
N ASN A 180 -13.42 4.79 4.62
CA ASN A 180 -12.02 5.20 4.52
C ASN A 180 -11.03 4.11 4.93
N ASN A 181 -11.44 2.85 5.02
CA ASN A 181 -10.52 1.75 5.31
C ASN A 181 -11.03 0.42 4.76
N GLY A 182 -10.10 -0.50 4.53
CA GLY A 182 -10.41 -1.86 4.14
C GLY A 182 -9.17 -2.72 3.92
N LEU A 183 -9.41 -3.96 3.50
CA LEU A 183 -8.40 -4.98 3.30
C LEU A 183 -8.20 -5.23 1.80
N LEU A 184 -6.95 -5.34 1.39
CA LEU A 184 -6.56 -5.92 0.10
C LEU A 184 -5.90 -7.27 0.36
N GLY A 185 -6.27 -8.31 -0.38
CA GLY A 185 -5.53 -9.57 -0.34
C GLY A 185 -4.11 -9.37 -0.82
N TRP A 186 -3.16 -9.91 -0.06
CA TRP A 186 -1.75 -9.85 -0.42
C TRP A 186 -1.47 -10.80 -1.58
N VAL A 187 -0.87 -10.27 -2.65
CA VAL A 187 -0.42 -11.10 -3.77
C VAL A 187 1.00 -11.56 -3.46
N ALA A 188 1.14 -12.87 -3.19
CA ALA A 188 2.44 -13.47 -2.93
C ALA A 188 3.31 -13.53 -4.20
N GLN A 189 4.63 -13.63 -4.01
CA GLN A 189 5.61 -13.81 -5.10
C GLN A 189 5.53 -12.71 -6.18
N CYS A 190 5.26 -11.48 -5.77
CA CYS A 190 5.23 -10.32 -6.66
C CYS A 190 6.18 -9.24 -6.17
N ASP A 191 6.86 -8.61 -7.13
CA ASP A 191 7.68 -7.43 -6.93
C ASP A 191 7.07 -6.26 -7.73
N THR A 192 7.23 -5.03 -7.23
CA THR A 192 6.88 -3.86 -8.04
C THR A 192 7.91 -3.66 -9.15
N PHE A 193 7.47 -3.12 -10.29
CA PHE A 193 8.37 -2.79 -11.40
C PHE A 193 9.57 -1.94 -10.94
N HIS A 194 9.31 -0.91 -10.11
CA HIS A 194 10.35 -0.07 -9.54
C HIS A 194 11.37 -0.86 -8.70
N ALA A 195 10.90 -1.77 -7.84
CA ALA A 195 11.80 -2.59 -7.02
C ALA A 195 12.70 -3.50 -7.87
N LEU A 196 12.15 -4.11 -8.92
CA LEU A 196 12.91 -4.95 -9.86
C LEU A 196 14.03 -4.16 -10.54
N ILE A 197 13.71 -2.99 -11.11
CA ILE A 197 14.68 -2.13 -11.79
C ILE A 197 15.74 -1.64 -10.80
N LYS A 198 15.33 -1.20 -9.61
CA LYS A 198 16.24 -0.74 -8.56
C LYS A 198 17.24 -1.81 -8.17
N GLU A 199 16.77 -3.02 -7.85
CA GLU A 199 17.64 -4.14 -7.46
C GLU A 199 18.62 -4.50 -8.59
N HIS A 200 18.16 -4.53 -9.84
CA HIS A 200 19.01 -4.82 -10.99
C HIS A 200 20.09 -3.76 -11.21
N ARG A 201 19.70 -2.48 -11.20
CA ARG A 201 20.63 -1.36 -11.41
C ARG A 201 21.65 -1.24 -10.29
N GLU A 202 21.25 -1.45 -9.04
CA GLU A 202 22.19 -1.50 -7.90
C GLU A 202 23.24 -2.59 -8.10
N LYS A 203 22.84 -3.80 -8.55
CA LYS A 203 23.77 -4.91 -8.84
C LYS A 203 24.68 -4.63 -10.04
N ALA A 204 24.16 -3.95 -11.06
CA ALA A 204 24.90 -3.59 -12.26
C ALA A 204 25.75 -2.31 -12.09
N CYS A 205 25.76 -1.70 -10.91
CA CYS A 205 26.38 -0.40 -10.64
C CYS A 205 25.86 0.72 -11.55
N ILE A 206 24.62 0.62 -12.01
CA ILE A 206 23.92 1.64 -12.80
C ILE A 206 23.17 2.56 -11.83
N MET A 207 23.26 3.86 -12.07
CA MET A 207 22.54 4.84 -11.28
C MET A 207 21.03 4.75 -11.56
N LEU A 208 20.21 4.65 -10.50
CA LEU A 208 18.76 4.45 -10.64
C LEU A 208 18.08 5.54 -11.48
N ASN A 209 18.50 6.79 -11.31
CA ASN A 209 17.95 7.96 -12.00
C ASN A 209 18.82 8.45 -13.16
N ALA A 210 19.57 7.56 -13.82
CA ALA A 210 20.48 7.90 -14.92
C ALA A 210 19.81 8.74 -16.01
N GLU A 211 18.65 8.30 -16.51
CA GLU A 211 17.84 8.99 -17.52
C GLU A 211 17.57 10.43 -17.11
N HIS A 212 17.06 10.62 -15.89
CA HIS A 212 16.72 11.93 -15.36
C HIS A 212 17.94 12.83 -15.23
N ARG A 213 19.11 12.28 -14.87
CA ARG A 213 20.35 13.07 -14.80
C ARG A 213 20.85 13.50 -16.16
N TYR A 214 20.74 12.65 -17.19
CA TYR A 214 21.05 13.07 -18.57
C TYR A 214 20.11 14.19 -19.03
N MET A 215 18.81 14.08 -18.73
CA MET A 215 17.84 15.13 -19.03
C MET A 215 18.19 16.45 -18.32
N GLN A 216 18.48 16.41 -17.02
CA GLN A 216 18.88 17.59 -16.24
C GLN A 216 20.22 18.19 -16.69
N GLY A 217 21.15 17.34 -17.15
CA GLY A 217 22.43 17.79 -17.72
C GLY A 217 22.24 18.57 -19.03
N LYS A 218 21.30 18.15 -19.89
CA LYS A 218 20.97 18.88 -21.13
C LYS A 218 20.11 20.11 -20.86
N ALA A 219 19.14 20.02 -19.95
CA ALA A 219 18.25 21.11 -19.58
C ALA A 219 17.93 21.11 -18.07
N PRO A 220 18.59 21.98 -17.28
CA PRO A 220 18.39 22.04 -15.83
C PRO A 220 16.96 22.36 -15.40
N HIS A 221 16.21 23.08 -16.24
CA HIS A 221 14.82 23.47 -15.99
C HIS A 221 13.83 22.75 -16.91
N TYR A 222 13.98 21.43 -17.06
CA TYR A 222 13.14 20.58 -17.92
C TYR A 222 11.64 20.85 -17.75
N ASP A 223 11.16 21.01 -16.52
CA ASP A 223 9.73 21.20 -16.23
C ASP A 223 9.14 22.49 -16.82
N GLN A 224 9.99 23.52 -17.01
CA GLN A 224 9.60 24.83 -17.53
C GLN A 224 9.66 24.90 -19.06
N LEU A 225 10.18 23.87 -19.73
CA LEU A 225 10.33 23.85 -21.17
C LEU A 225 8.98 23.72 -21.90
N PRO A 226 8.81 24.34 -23.08
CA PRO A 226 7.73 24.02 -24.01
C PRO A 226 7.75 22.55 -24.41
N LEU A 227 6.60 22.02 -24.85
CA LEU A 227 6.44 20.60 -25.18
C LEU A 227 7.48 20.11 -26.19
N ILE A 228 7.75 20.86 -27.25
CA ILE A 228 8.70 20.45 -28.29
C ILE A 228 10.14 20.29 -27.74
N ASN A 229 10.55 21.19 -26.86
CA ASN A 229 11.85 21.10 -26.20
C ASN A 229 11.90 19.98 -25.16
N LYS A 230 10.77 19.66 -24.50
CA LYS A 230 10.66 18.49 -23.62
C LYS A 230 10.84 17.19 -24.40
N VAL A 231 10.28 17.09 -25.60
CA VAL A 231 10.47 15.94 -26.49
C VAL A 231 11.93 15.81 -26.88
N GLU A 232 12.57 16.90 -27.31
CA GLU A 232 13.99 16.90 -27.69
C GLU A 232 14.90 16.42 -26.54
N VAL A 233 14.67 16.91 -25.32
CA VAL A 233 15.46 16.49 -24.14
C VAL A 233 15.17 15.05 -23.75
N PHE A 234 13.92 14.60 -23.91
CA PHE A 234 13.53 13.21 -23.63
C PHE A 234 14.18 12.24 -24.63
N GLU A 235 14.09 12.52 -25.93
CA GLU A 235 14.72 11.72 -27.00
C GLU A 235 16.24 11.69 -26.84
N TYR A 236 16.85 12.80 -26.45
CA TYR A 236 18.27 12.84 -26.11
C TYR A 236 18.62 11.82 -25.03
N ALA A 237 17.89 11.80 -23.91
CA ALA A 237 18.16 10.86 -22.82
C ALA A 237 17.85 9.41 -23.21
N LEU A 238 16.79 9.20 -24.01
CA LEU A 238 16.39 7.88 -24.51
C LEU A 238 17.47 7.26 -25.41
N ASN A 239 18.09 8.06 -26.27
CA ASN A 239 19.13 7.57 -27.20
C ASN A 239 20.48 7.27 -26.53
N LEU A 240 20.69 7.70 -25.28
CA LEU A 240 21.92 7.43 -24.53
C LEU A 240 21.90 6.11 -23.76
N LEU A 241 20.71 5.50 -23.59
CA LEU A 241 20.51 4.33 -22.76
C LEU A 241 19.75 3.26 -23.54
N GLU A 242 20.11 1.99 -23.34
CA GLU A 242 19.52 0.87 -24.10
C GLU A 242 18.08 0.54 -23.66
N GLY A 243 17.72 0.82 -22.40
CA GLY A 243 16.38 0.58 -21.86
C GLY A 243 16.00 -0.91 -21.73
N ASP A 244 16.98 -1.80 -21.63
CA ASP A 244 16.78 -3.25 -21.66
C ASP A 244 16.80 -3.92 -20.27
N ASP A 245 16.80 -3.12 -19.19
CA ASP A 245 16.82 -3.58 -17.81
C ASP A 245 15.78 -4.67 -17.53
N LEU A 246 14.51 -4.44 -17.92
CA LEU A 246 13.44 -5.42 -17.68
C LEU A 246 13.66 -6.72 -18.46
N ALA A 247 14.14 -6.63 -19.69
CA ALA A 247 14.41 -7.80 -20.52
C ALA A 247 15.54 -8.65 -19.90
N LYS A 248 16.62 -7.99 -19.45
CA LYS A 248 17.71 -8.61 -18.68
C LYS A 248 17.20 -9.23 -17.38
N ILE A 249 16.36 -8.54 -16.62
CA ILE A 249 15.77 -9.05 -15.37
C ILE A 249 14.95 -10.32 -15.61
N LEU A 250 14.07 -10.33 -16.63
CA LEU A 250 13.27 -11.50 -16.97
C LEU A 250 14.15 -12.71 -17.30
N TRP A 251 15.26 -12.48 -18.00
CA TRP A 251 16.25 -13.51 -18.27
C TRP A 251 16.95 -13.99 -16.98
N HIS A 252 17.55 -13.08 -16.21
CA HIS A 252 18.33 -13.42 -15.02
C HIS A 252 17.52 -14.06 -13.90
N LYS A 253 16.24 -13.69 -13.74
CA LYS A 253 15.36 -14.32 -12.74
C LYS A 253 14.84 -15.69 -13.18
N SER A 254 15.07 -16.11 -14.43
CA SER A 254 14.61 -17.41 -14.95
C SER A 254 15.70 -18.47 -14.81
N SER A 255 15.33 -19.65 -14.35
CA SER A 255 16.28 -20.77 -14.12
C SER A 255 16.71 -21.46 -15.41
N SER A 256 15.93 -21.32 -16.48
CA SER A 256 16.17 -21.96 -17.78
C SER A 256 15.52 -21.17 -18.92
N ALA A 257 15.91 -21.48 -20.16
CA ALA A 257 15.48 -20.77 -21.35
C ALA A 257 13.99 -21.00 -21.67
N GLU A 258 13.47 -22.20 -21.41
CA GLU A 258 12.05 -22.52 -21.56
C GLU A 258 11.19 -21.76 -20.55
N ILE A 259 11.61 -21.70 -19.28
CA ILE A 259 10.91 -20.94 -18.24
C ILE A 259 10.92 -19.44 -18.57
N TRP A 260 12.04 -18.92 -19.09
CA TRP A 260 12.12 -17.55 -19.56
C TRP A 260 11.12 -17.28 -20.70
N LEU A 261 11.05 -18.17 -21.69
CA LEU A 261 10.14 -18.02 -22.83
C LEU A 261 8.68 -17.98 -22.36
N ASP A 262 8.30 -18.90 -21.47
CA ASP A 262 6.95 -18.95 -20.89
C ASP A 262 6.63 -17.70 -20.07
N ARG A 263 7.55 -17.25 -19.21
CA ARG A 263 7.39 -16.01 -18.43
C ARG A 263 7.25 -14.78 -19.31
N ARG A 264 8.07 -14.67 -20.35
CA ARG A 264 8.00 -13.57 -21.33
C ARG A 264 6.68 -13.60 -22.07
N SER A 265 6.24 -14.77 -22.54
CA SER A 265 4.95 -14.93 -23.20
C SER A 265 3.79 -14.56 -22.28
N ASN A 266 3.82 -15.00 -21.02
CA ASN A 266 2.80 -14.63 -20.04
C ASN A 266 2.81 -13.13 -19.74
N TYR A 267 3.98 -12.52 -19.56
CA TYR A 267 4.12 -11.06 -19.36
C TYR A 267 3.52 -10.27 -20.54
N THR A 268 3.85 -10.64 -21.78
CA THR A 268 3.31 -9.96 -22.97
C THR A 268 1.79 -10.09 -23.05
N ARG A 269 1.24 -11.27 -22.77
CA ARG A 269 -0.21 -11.50 -22.79
C ARG A 269 -0.92 -10.75 -21.67
N SER A 270 -0.40 -10.80 -20.44
CA SER A 270 -0.99 -10.08 -19.31
C SER A 270 -0.95 -8.56 -19.52
N LEU A 271 0.13 -8.04 -20.10
CA LEU A 271 0.25 -6.63 -20.42
C LEU A 271 -0.76 -6.22 -21.50
N ALA A 272 -0.91 -7.02 -22.55
CA ALA A 272 -1.88 -6.76 -23.61
C ALA A 272 -3.33 -6.75 -23.08
N VAL A 273 -3.69 -7.72 -22.23
CA VAL A 273 -5.04 -7.78 -21.63
C VAL A 273 -5.31 -6.56 -20.73
N MET A 274 -4.32 -6.11 -19.95
CA MET A 274 -4.46 -4.94 -19.08
C MET A 274 -4.38 -3.59 -19.81
N SER A 275 -3.99 -3.56 -21.09
CA SER A 275 -3.89 -2.33 -21.90
C SER A 275 -5.16 -2.02 -22.70
N MET A 276 -6.00 -3.01 -22.94
CA MET A 276 -7.27 -2.88 -23.67
C MET A 276 -8.39 -2.39 -22.76
#